data_AF-A0AAW1PZ08-F1
#
_entry.id   AF-A0AAW1PZ08-F1
#
_cell.length_a   1.000
_cell.length_b   1.000
_cell.length_c   1.000
_cell.angle_alpha   90.00
_cell.angle_beta   90.00
_cell.angle_gamma   90.00
#
_symmetry.space_group_name_H-M   'P 1'
#
loop_
_entity.id
_entity.type
_entity.pdbx_description
1 polymer ?
#
loop_
_entity_poly.entity_id
_entity_poly.type
_entity_poly.pdbx_seq_one_letter_code
_entity_poly.pdbx_strand_id
1 'polypeptide(L)'
;MMRVFSGGYSGSMEDTNAEWAADQAFAKELPFRPDIPFRQQAFVMCSLSNAVYLDEQLVPGSKIPLKLPQLAGFSTGPQEISAMLRYSQLAATDAGISESGARVQFAVWDVEGLGVVVAFRGTASMYDVFADLSFMPKDLTTGAGLSLEHRHVQLHGGISSGANGVCQTVARECNNVDKACGKRMPVFLTGHSLGGGYA
;
A
#
# COMPACT_ATOMS: atom_id res chain seq x y z
N MET A 1 -14.11 -22.06 30.94
CA MET A 1 -14.96 -20.85 30.79
C MET A 1 -14.66 -20.26 29.42
N MET A 2 -15.46 -20.63 28.41
CA MET A 2 -15.19 -20.36 26.99
C MET A 2 -15.96 -19.09 26.60
N ARG A 3 -15.27 -18.02 26.22
CA ARG A 3 -15.90 -16.81 25.67
C ARG A 3 -16.05 -16.99 24.17
N VAL A 4 -17.31 -17.02 23.72
CA VAL A 4 -17.73 -16.94 22.32
C VAL A 4 -17.55 -15.49 21.87
N PHE A 5 -16.79 -15.26 20.78
CA PHE A 5 -16.75 -13.96 20.12
C PHE A 5 -17.91 -13.87 19.12
N SER A 6 -18.93 -13.10 19.47
CA SER A 6 -19.91 -12.57 18.53
C SER A 6 -19.47 -11.17 18.09
N GLY A 7 -18.61 -11.11 17.07
CA GLY A 7 -18.38 -9.89 16.29
C GLY A 7 -19.20 -9.99 15.02
N GLY A 8 -20.39 -9.40 15.01
CA GLY A 8 -21.32 -9.44 13.89
C GLY A 8 -20.77 -8.71 12.67
N TYR A 9 -20.41 -9.48 11.64
CA TYR A 9 -20.39 -9.00 10.27
C TYR A 9 -21.85 -8.99 9.79
N SER A 10 -22.50 -7.82 9.78
CA SER A 10 -23.85 -7.66 9.24
C SER A 10 -23.80 -7.32 7.75
N GLY A 11 -22.96 -8.02 6.98
CA GLY A 11 -23.01 -7.98 5.53
C GLY A 11 -24.19 -8.82 5.06
N SER A 12 -25.02 -8.30 4.17
CA SER A 12 -26.12 -9.08 3.61
C SER A 12 -25.55 -10.26 2.80
N MET A 13 -26.28 -11.38 2.70
CA MET A 13 -25.87 -12.53 1.87
C MET A 13 -25.62 -12.15 0.40
N GLU A 14 -26.23 -11.04 -0.06
CA GLU A 14 -26.03 -10.49 -1.40
C GLU A 14 -24.65 -9.82 -1.56
N ASP A 15 -24.16 -9.11 -0.52
CA ASP A 15 -22.82 -8.49 -0.52
C ASP A 15 -21.72 -9.55 -0.64
N THR A 16 -21.89 -10.70 0.03
CA THR A 16 -20.91 -11.79 0.00
C THR A 16 -20.80 -12.49 -1.36
N ASN A 17 -21.89 -12.55 -2.14
CA ASN A 17 -21.88 -13.16 -3.47
C ASN A 17 -21.25 -12.24 -4.52
N ALA A 18 -21.45 -10.91 -4.39
CA ALA A 18 -20.86 -9.92 -5.27
C ALA A 18 -19.33 -9.81 -5.05
N GLU A 19 -18.88 -9.79 -3.79
CA GLU A 19 -17.45 -9.82 -3.44
C GLU A 19 -16.79 -11.11 -3.96
N TRP A 20 -17.40 -12.27 -3.74
CA TRP A 20 -16.85 -13.54 -4.24
C TRP A 20 -16.77 -13.60 -5.77
N ALA A 21 -17.76 -13.06 -6.48
CA ALA A 21 -17.73 -12.97 -7.94
C ALA A 21 -16.64 -12.02 -8.45
N ALA A 22 -16.43 -10.87 -7.77
CA ALA A 22 -15.35 -9.94 -8.06
C ALA A 22 -13.97 -10.59 -7.84
N ASP A 23 -13.83 -11.40 -6.80
CA ASP A 23 -12.60 -12.14 -6.49
C ASP A 23 -12.27 -13.19 -7.55
N GLN A 24 -13.28 -13.91 -8.02
CA GLN A 24 -13.13 -14.90 -9.10
C GLN A 24 -12.85 -14.26 -10.46
N ALA A 25 -13.40 -13.08 -10.73
CA ALA A 25 -13.10 -12.31 -11.94
C ALA A 25 -11.67 -11.75 -11.90
N PHE A 26 -11.25 -11.19 -10.76
CA PHE A 26 -9.90 -10.70 -10.54
C PHE A 26 -8.86 -11.82 -10.65
N ALA A 27 -9.10 -13.00 -10.06
CA ALA A 27 -8.17 -14.13 -10.12
C ALA A 27 -7.91 -14.63 -11.56
N LYS A 28 -8.79 -14.32 -12.52
CA LYS A 28 -8.62 -14.67 -13.94
C LYS A 28 -7.86 -13.59 -14.72
N GLU A 29 -7.82 -12.36 -14.23
CA GLU A 29 -6.99 -11.28 -14.77
C GLU A 29 -5.67 -11.23 -13.99
N LEU A 30 -4.56 -11.65 -14.61
CA LEU A 30 -3.27 -11.52 -13.94
C LEU A 30 -3.06 -10.03 -13.57
N PRO A 31 -2.70 -9.70 -12.31
CA PRO A 31 -2.44 -8.31 -11.89
C PRO A 31 -1.23 -7.73 -12.64
N PHE A 32 -0.48 -8.58 -13.33
CA PHE A 32 0.63 -8.20 -14.17
C PHE A 32 0.13 -7.82 -15.56
N ARG A 33 0.05 -6.51 -15.80
CA ARG A 33 -0.20 -5.91 -17.12
C ARG A 33 0.97 -6.26 -18.06
N PRO A 34 0.82 -7.19 -19.02
CA PRO A 34 1.92 -7.58 -19.92
C PRO A 34 2.29 -6.44 -20.88
N ASP A 35 1.42 -5.44 -21.02
CA ASP A 35 1.58 -4.25 -21.84
C ASP A 35 2.48 -3.18 -21.21
N ILE A 36 2.74 -3.24 -19.89
CA ILE A 36 3.75 -2.38 -19.25
C ILE A 36 4.95 -3.25 -18.90
N PRO A 37 6.09 -3.11 -19.60
CA PRO A 37 7.34 -3.79 -19.26
C PRO A 37 7.68 -3.68 -17.77
N PHE A 38 8.12 -4.78 -17.16
CA PHE A 38 8.48 -4.84 -15.73
C PHE A 38 9.39 -3.69 -15.27
N ARG A 39 10.37 -3.28 -16.10
CA ARG A 39 11.25 -2.13 -15.80
C ARG A 39 10.50 -0.81 -15.65
N GLN A 40 9.45 -0.59 -16.44
CA GLN A 40 8.63 0.60 -16.34
C GLN A 40 7.74 0.55 -15.10
N GLN A 41 7.19 -0.62 -14.76
CA GLN A 41 6.47 -0.80 -13.48
C GLN A 41 7.40 -0.52 -12.29
N ALA A 42 8.62 -1.07 -12.28
CA ALA A 42 9.61 -0.80 -11.23
C ALA A 42 9.97 0.69 -11.14
N PHE A 43 10.05 1.39 -12.29
CA PHE A 43 10.27 2.83 -12.32
C PHE A 43 9.11 3.62 -11.69
N VAL A 44 7.86 3.22 -11.96
CA VAL A 44 6.66 3.79 -11.33
C VAL A 44 6.73 3.60 -9.81
N MET A 45 6.98 2.37 -9.34
CA MET A 45 7.08 2.08 -7.91
C MET A 45 8.17 2.92 -7.23
N CYS A 46 9.34 3.03 -7.86
CA CYS A 46 10.45 3.85 -7.36
C CYS A 46 10.09 5.34 -7.31
N SER A 47 9.44 5.86 -8.36
CA SER A 47 9.03 7.27 -8.43
C SER A 47 8.03 7.62 -7.32
N LEU A 48 7.03 6.77 -7.10
CA LEU A 48 6.02 6.96 -6.05
C LEU A 48 6.60 6.79 -4.64
N SER A 49 7.55 5.87 -4.46
CA SER A 49 8.30 5.72 -3.20
C SER A 49 9.13 6.95 -2.85
N ASN A 50 9.58 7.72 -3.85
CA ASN A 50 10.25 9.00 -3.62
C ASN A 50 9.25 10.15 -3.42
N ALA A 51 8.14 10.15 -4.15
CA ALA A 51 7.12 11.20 -4.06
C ALA A 51 6.52 11.32 -2.65
N VAL A 52 6.43 10.22 -1.90
CA VAL A 52 5.90 10.21 -0.53
C VAL A 52 6.76 10.98 0.49
N TYR A 53 7.99 11.38 0.13
CA TYR A 53 8.84 12.24 0.97
C TYR A 53 8.53 13.73 0.81
N LEU A 54 7.75 14.12 -0.20
CA LEU A 54 7.46 15.51 -0.54
C LEU A 54 6.09 15.90 0.02
N ASP A 55 6.02 16.19 1.32
CA ASP A 55 4.77 16.45 2.05
C ASP A 55 3.84 17.45 1.36
N GLU A 56 4.41 18.54 0.84
CA GLU A 56 3.69 19.61 0.13
C GLU A 56 2.98 19.13 -1.15
N GLN A 57 3.42 18.01 -1.72
CA GLN A 57 2.87 17.42 -2.93
C GLN A 57 1.80 16.36 -2.63
N LEU A 58 1.61 15.98 -1.36
CA LEU A 58 0.68 14.94 -0.94
C LEU A 58 -0.75 15.47 -0.73
N VAL A 59 -1.30 16.14 -1.75
CA VAL A 59 -2.67 16.68 -1.76
C VAL A 59 -3.63 15.72 -2.47
N PRO A 60 -4.60 15.09 -1.77
CA PRO A 60 -5.57 14.20 -2.39
C PRO A 60 -6.35 14.87 -3.54
N GLY A 61 -6.55 14.14 -4.63
CA GLY A 61 -7.13 14.63 -5.89
C GLY A 61 -6.11 15.24 -6.86
N SER A 62 -4.85 15.42 -6.45
CA SER A 62 -3.78 15.85 -7.36
C SER A 62 -3.35 14.71 -8.29
N LYS A 63 -2.86 15.08 -9.48
CA LYS A 63 -2.26 14.17 -10.45
C LYS A 63 -0.78 14.48 -10.59
N ILE A 64 0.05 13.44 -10.57
CA ILE A 64 1.45 13.55 -10.94
C ILE A 64 1.71 12.79 -12.24
N PRO A 65 2.34 13.44 -13.24
CA PRO A 65 2.76 12.76 -14.45
C PRO A 65 4.00 11.91 -14.17
N LEU A 66 3.96 10.64 -14.53
CA LEU A 66 5.10 9.73 -14.43
C LEU A 66 5.65 9.47 -15.84
N LYS A 67 6.85 9.98 -16.09
CA LYS A 67 7.55 9.82 -17.37
C LYS A 67 8.28 8.49 -17.40
N LEU A 68 7.73 7.52 -18.12
CA LEU A 68 8.33 6.19 -18.19
C LEU A 68 9.63 6.23 -19.01
N PRO A 69 10.70 5.55 -18.54
CA PRO A 69 11.94 5.47 -19.28
C PRO A 69 11.72 4.72 -20.60
N GLN A 70 12.36 5.22 -21.66
CA GLN A 70 12.39 4.52 -22.94
C GLN A 70 13.22 3.25 -22.81
N LEU A 71 12.65 2.13 -23.25
CA LEU A 71 13.37 0.88 -23.36
C LEU A 71 13.88 0.74 -24.80
N ALA A 72 15.19 0.58 -24.95
CA ALA A 72 15.83 0.43 -26.25
C ALA A 72 15.15 -0.71 -27.04
N GLY A 73 14.70 -0.41 -28.26
CA GLY A 73 14.04 -1.37 -29.16
C GLY A 73 12.52 -1.22 -29.31
N PHE A 74 11.85 -0.37 -28.52
CA PHE A 74 10.43 -0.04 -28.69
C PHE A 74 10.29 1.40 -29.21
N SER A 75 9.68 1.59 -30.39
CA SER A 75 9.69 2.87 -31.12
C SER A 75 8.60 3.87 -30.72
N THR A 76 7.95 3.69 -29.58
CA THR A 76 6.98 4.65 -29.07
C THR A 76 7.71 5.63 -28.17
N GLY A 77 7.44 6.94 -28.32
CA GLY A 77 8.07 8.02 -27.56
C GLY A 77 7.90 7.88 -26.04
N PRO A 78 8.33 8.87 -25.25
CA PRO A 78 8.13 8.86 -23.80
C PRO A 78 6.66 8.60 -23.50
N GLN A 79 6.36 7.47 -22.86
CA GLN A 79 5.01 7.17 -22.42
C GLN A 79 4.84 7.84 -21.06
N GLU A 80 3.92 8.80 -21.00
CA GLU A 80 3.52 9.43 -19.75
C GLU A 80 2.29 8.68 -19.23
N ILE A 81 2.34 8.24 -17.98
CA ILE A 81 1.16 7.72 -17.28
C ILE A 81 0.82 8.64 -16.12
N SER A 82 -0.47 8.82 -15.85
CA SER A 82 -0.92 9.63 -14.73
C SER A 82 -1.07 8.78 -13.46
N ALA A 83 -0.57 9.29 -12.33
CA ALA A 83 -0.91 8.77 -11.00
C ALA A 83 -1.76 9.81 -10.25
N MET A 84 -3.01 9.45 -9.94
CA MET A 84 -3.91 10.28 -9.14
C MET A 84 -3.74 9.94 -7.66
N LEU A 85 -3.36 10.92 -6.84
CA LEU A 85 -3.31 10.73 -5.40
C LEU A 85 -4.74 10.63 -4.84
N ARG A 86 -5.08 9.49 -4.23
CA ARG A 86 -6.40 9.24 -3.66
C ARG A 86 -6.43 9.51 -2.17
N TYR A 87 -5.35 9.18 -1.48
CA TYR A 87 -5.24 9.36 -0.04
C TYR A 87 -3.78 9.56 0.36
N SER A 88 -3.55 10.38 1.38
CA SER A 88 -2.25 10.54 2.03
C SER A 88 -2.44 10.60 3.54
N GLN A 89 -1.52 9.99 4.27
CA GLN A 89 -1.40 10.14 5.72
C GLN A 89 -0.01 10.68 6.01
N LEU A 90 0.06 11.88 6.59
CA LEU A 90 1.30 12.47 7.05
C LEU A 90 1.66 11.94 8.44
N ALA A 91 2.92 11.55 8.61
CA ALA A 91 3.42 11.17 9.93
C ALA A 91 3.73 12.42 10.77
N ALA A 92 3.72 12.26 12.08
CA ALA A 92 4.29 13.25 12.98
C ALA A 92 5.76 13.51 12.61
N THR A 93 6.15 14.78 12.60
CA THR A 93 7.53 15.21 12.34
C THR A 93 8.14 15.76 13.61
N ASP A 94 9.47 15.93 13.60
CA ASP A 94 10.20 16.52 14.73
C ASP A 94 9.79 17.99 14.98
N ALA A 95 9.16 18.65 13.98
CA ALA A 95 8.64 20.02 14.05
C ALA A 95 7.19 20.12 14.57
N GLY A 96 6.50 18.99 14.74
CA GLY A 96 5.13 18.96 15.24
C GLY A 96 4.47 17.59 15.12
N ILE A 97 3.65 17.24 16.11
CA ILE A 97 2.78 16.07 16.03
C ILE A 97 1.79 16.35 14.90
N SER A 98 1.72 15.49 13.88
CA SER A 98 0.61 15.57 12.92
C SER A 98 -0.70 15.48 13.71
N GLU A 99 -1.77 16.19 13.30
CA GLU A 99 -3.04 16.18 14.05
C GLU A 99 -3.58 14.76 14.30
N SER A 100 -3.14 13.77 13.49
CA SER A 100 -3.49 12.36 13.60
C SER A 100 -2.63 11.56 14.59
N GLY A 101 -1.50 12.07 15.07
CA GLY A 101 -0.53 11.32 15.87
C GLY A 101 0.07 10.11 15.14
N ALA A 102 -0.08 10.06 13.81
CA ALA A 102 0.33 8.93 12.99
C ALA A 102 1.86 8.79 12.96
N ARG A 103 2.35 7.56 13.12
CA ARG A 103 3.80 7.24 13.13
C ARG A 103 4.35 6.80 11.78
N VAL A 104 3.46 6.50 10.83
CA VAL A 104 3.84 6.01 9.50
C VAL A 104 3.21 6.93 8.46
N GLN A 105 4.05 7.38 7.53
CA GLN A 105 3.61 8.18 6.39
C GLN A 105 3.48 7.31 5.17
N PHE A 106 2.35 7.41 4.49
CA PHE A 106 2.10 6.70 3.26
C PHE A 106 1.09 7.45 2.39
N ALA A 107 1.04 7.07 1.12
CA ALA A 107 0.04 7.56 0.19
C ALA A 107 -0.46 6.45 -0.73
N VAL A 108 -1.69 6.61 -1.21
CA VAL A 108 -2.40 5.68 -2.08
C VAL A 108 -2.68 6.38 -3.39
N TRP A 109 -2.13 5.86 -4.48
CA TRP A 109 -2.34 6.35 -5.84
C TRP A 109 -3.17 5.39 -6.66
N ASP A 110 -4.05 5.94 -7.48
CA ASP A 110 -4.66 5.26 -8.61
C ASP A 110 -3.80 5.57 -9.85
N VAL A 111 -3.09 4.55 -10.34
CA VAL A 111 -2.11 4.67 -11.43
C VAL A 111 -2.73 4.13 -12.72
N GLU A 112 -2.79 5.02 -13.70
CA GLU A 112 -3.35 4.72 -15.02
C GLU A 112 -2.68 3.49 -15.63
N GLY A 113 -3.50 2.51 -16.00
CA GLY A 113 -3.04 1.30 -16.64
C GLY A 113 -2.29 0.33 -15.73
N LEU A 114 -2.18 0.58 -14.42
CA LEU A 114 -1.51 -0.34 -13.50
C LEU A 114 -2.44 -0.81 -12.39
N GLY A 115 -3.03 0.12 -11.65
CA GLY A 115 -3.87 -0.17 -10.49
C GLY A 115 -3.55 0.73 -9.30
N VAL A 116 -3.83 0.24 -8.11
CA VAL A 116 -3.58 0.96 -6.86
C VAL A 116 -2.13 0.75 -6.43
N VAL A 117 -1.40 1.84 -6.18
CA VAL A 117 -0.06 1.78 -5.59
C VAL A 117 -0.10 2.45 -4.22
N VAL A 118 0.33 1.72 -3.19
CA VAL A 118 0.53 2.25 -1.84
C VAL A 118 2.02 2.43 -1.64
N ALA A 119 2.48 3.68 -1.48
CA ALA A 119 3.89 3.96 -1.19
C ALA A 119 4.07 4.42 0.25
N PHE A 120 5.04 3.82 0.94
CA PHE A 120 5.41 4.17 2.30
C PHE A 120 6.70 4.99 2.32
N ARG A 121 6.72 6.03 3.16
CA ARG A 121 7.93 6.79 3.43
C ARG A 121 8.88 5.96 4.27
N GLY A 122 10.17 6.01 3.95
CA GLY A 122 11.21 5.51 4.84
C GLY A 122 11.57 6.51 5.93
N THR A 123 12.79 6.37 6.45
CA THR A 123 13.28 7.14 7.60
C THR A 123 13.45 8.62 7.26
N ALA A 124 12.67 9.49 7.91
CA ALA A 124 12.77 10.95 7.76
C ALA A 124 12.56 11.73 9.07
N SER A 125 12.38 11.04 10.20
CA SER A 125 12.18 11.62 11.54
C SER A 125 12.85 10.77 12.62
N MET A 126 12.99 11.32 13.83
CA MET A 126 13.50 10.55 14.97
C MET A 126 12.60 9.37 15.35
N TYR A 127 11.29 9.48 15.13
CA TYR A 127 10.35 8.36 15.33
C TYR A 127 10.62 7.19 14.39
N ASP A 128 10.99 7.50 13.14
CA ASP A 128 11.37 6.49 12.16
C ASP A 128 12.68 5.79 12.59
N VAL A 129 13.64 6.55 13.13
CA VAL A 129 14.87 5.99 13.69
C VAL A 129 14.58 5.04 14.86
N PHE A 130 13.63 5.37 15.74
CA PHE A 130 13.23 4.43 16.80
C PHE A 130 12.56 3.15 16.26
N ALA A 131 11.82 3.25 15.15
CA ALA A 131 11.28 2.07 14.49
C ALA A 131 12.40 1.19 13.91
N ASP A 132 13.44 1.79 13.31
CA ASP A 132 14.63 1.10 12.80
C ASP A 132 15.45 0.44 13.92
N LEU A 133 15.53 1.07 15.10
CA LEU A 133 16.34 0.57 16.22
C LEU A 133 15.61 -0.42 17.14
N SER A 134 14.31 -0.66 16.91
CA SER A 134 13.53 -1.60 17.72
C SER A 134 13.68 -3.03 17.20
N PHE A 135 14.86 -3.61 17.49
CA PHE A 135 15.27 -4.95 17.04
C PHE A 135 14.57 -6.12 17.74
N MET A 136 13.72 -5.86 18.74
CA MET A 136 12.99 -6.91 19.44
C MET A 136 12.06 -7.63 18.47
N PRO A 137 12.31 -8.91 18.14
CA PRO A 137 11.50 -9.60 17.15
C PRO A 137 10.06 -9.75 17.62
N LYS A 138 9.11 -9.69 16.69
CA LYS A 138 7.70 -9.96 16.93
C LYS A 138 7.21 -11.09 16.07
N ASP A 139 6.46 -12.01 16.64
CA ASP A 139 5.85 -13.09 15.88
C ASP A 139 4.86 -12.51 14.87
N LEU A 140 4.90 -13.04 13.64
CA LEU A 140 3.90 -12.74 12.63
C LEU A 140 2.56 -13.34 13.08
N THR A 141 1.65 -12.50 13.56
CA THR A 141 0.34 -12.92 14.09
C THR A 141 -0.84 -12.62 13.15
N THR A 142 -0.60 -11.95 12.02
CA THR A 142 -1.65 -11.47 11.12
C THR A 142 -1.91 -12.42 9.96
N GLY A 143 -3.17 -12.86 9.82
CA GLY A 143 -3.70 -13.58 8.65
C GLY A 143 -4.56 -14.77 9.02
N ALA A 144 -5.86 -14.72 8.68
CA ALA A 144 -6.70 -15.91 8.61
C ALA A 144 -6.17 -16.79 7.48
N GLY A 145 -5.29 -17.75 7.79
CA GLY A 145 -4.67 -18.63 6.79
C GLY A 145 -3.19 -18.94 7.02
N LEU A 146 -2.51 -18.31 7.99
CA LEU A 146 -1.20 -18.78 8.41
C LEU A 146 -1.38 -20.15 9.08
N SER A 147 -1.02 -21.21 8.34
CA SER A 147 -0.99 -22.57 8.88
C SER A 147 -0.14 -22.58 10.16
N LEU A 148 -0.45 -23.51 11.07
CA LEU A 148 0.27 -23.70 12.35
C LEU A 148 1.80 -23.84 12.20
N GLU A 149 2.28 -24.10 10.98
CA GLU A 149 3.70 -24.24 10.61
C GLU A 149 4.44 -22.89 10.52
N HIS A 150 3.72 -21.77 10.41
CA HIS A 150 4.32 -20.42 10.34
C HIS A 150 4.56 -19.77 11.71
N ARG A 151 4.34 -20.49 12.81
CA ARG A 151 4.54 -20.02 14.20
C ARG A 151 6.00 -19.68 14.56
N HIS A 152 6.92 -19.77 13.61
CA HIS A 152 8.34 -19.48 13.80
C HIS A 152 8.83 -18.27 13.00
N VAL A 153 7.95 -17.59 12.25
CA VAL A 153 8.34 -16.39 11.50
C VAL A 153 8.32 -15.19 12.44
N GLN A 154 9.50 -14.61 12.66
CA GLN A 154 9.67 -13.40 13.44
C GLN A 154 9.99 -12.22 12.52
N LEU A 155 9.34 -11.10 12.79
CA LEU A 155 9.52 -9.84 12.08
C LEU A 155 10.30 -8.84 12.94
N HIS A 156 10.90 -7.85 12.29
CA HIS A 156 11.47 -6.70 12.99
C HIS A 156 10.37 -5.95 13.75
N GLY A 157 10.51 -5.81 15.08
CA GLY A 157 9.41 -5.37 15.94
C GLY A 157 8.94 -3.95 15.66
N GLY A 158 9.85 -3.03 15.37
CA GLY A 158 9.50 -1.65 14.99
C GLY A 158 8.73 -1.59 13.68
N ILE A 159 9.20 -2.30 12.65
CA ILE A 159 8.58 -2.34 11.32
C ILE A 159 7.19 -2.97 11.40
N SER A 160 7.09 -4.14 12.05
CA SER A 160 5.82 -4.84 12.24
C SER A 160 4.80 -3.98 12.99
N SER A 161 5.23 -3.24 14.02
CA SER A 161 4.34 -2.36 14.77
C SER A 161 3.83 -1.19 13.94
N GLY A 162 4.72 -0.58 13.14
CA GLY A 162 4.36 0.50 12.22
C GLY A 162 3.36 0.04 11.15
N ALA A 163 3.68 -1.05 10.45
CA ALA A 163 2.82 -1.62 9.42
C ALA A 163 1.43 -1.96 9.97
N ASN A 164 1.36 -2.70 11.09
CA ASN A 164 0.09 -3.05 11.73
C ASN A 164 -0.75 -1.84 12.13
N GLY A 165 -0.11 -0.72 12.49
CA GLY A 165 -0.78 0.53 12.82
C GLY A 165 -1.52 1.18 11.64
N VAL A 166 -1.19 0.81 10.40
CA VAL A 166 -1.77 1.40 9.19
C VAL A 166 -2.49 0.41 8.28
N CYS A 167 -2.36 -0.91 8.49
CA CYS A 167 -2.96 -1.94 7.63
C CYS A 167 -4.48 -1.74 7.40
N GLN A 168 -5.25 -1.41 8.44
CA GLN A 168 -6.70 -1.19 8.32
C GLN A 168 -7.02 0.04 7.47
N THR A 169 -6.27 1.12 7.65
CA THR A 169 -6.41 2.34 6.84
C THR A 169 -6.05 2.03 5.38
N VAL A 170 -4.91 1.40 5.13
CA VAL A 170 -4.48 1.02 3.77
C VAL A 170 -5.54 0.15 3.08
N ALA A 171 -6.05 -0.88 3.76
CA ALA A 171 -7.09 -1.75 3.21
C ALA A 171 -8.38 -0.98 2.90
N ARG A 172 -8.82 -0.10 3.82
CA ARG A 172 -10.00 0.75 3.61
C ARG A 172 -9.85 1.65 2.40
N GLU A 173 -8.70 2.32 2.26
CA GLU A 173 -8.48 3.24 1.14
C GLU A 173 -8.31 2.52 -0.20
N CYS A 174 -7.69 1.33 -0.23
CA CYS A 174 -7.69 0.50 -1.45
C CYS A 174 -9.11 0.11 -1.85
N ASN A 175 -9.94 -0.32 -0.89
CA ASN A 175 -11.35 -0.66 -1.15
C ASN A 175 -12.17 0.55 -1.63
N ASN A 176 -11.85 1.76 -1.16
CA ASN A 176 -12.48 2.98 -1.65
C ASN A 176 -12.15 3.23 -3.12
N VAL A 177 -10.92 2.95 -3.55
CA VAL A 177 -10.53 3.04 -4.96
C VAL A 177 -11.25 1.99 -5.80
N ASP A 178 -11.28 0.72 -5.35
CA ASP A 178 -12.01 -0.35 -6.04
C ASP A 178 -13.49 0.01 -6.27
N LYS A 179 -14.15 0.54 -5.23
CA LYS A 179 -15.54 1.01 -5.31
C LYS A 179 -15.71 2.15 -6.32
N ALA A 180 -14.78 3.11 -6.33
CA ALA A 180 -14.82 4.23 -7.28
C ALA A 180 -14.60 3.76 -8.73
N CYS A 181 -13.80 2.71 -8.94
CA CYS A 181 -13.57 2.10 -10.25
C CYS A 181 -14.66 1.10 -10.66
N GLY A 182 -15.55 0.70 -9.75
CA GLY A 182 -16.58 -0.30 -9.99
C GLY A 182 -16.04 -1.71 -10.24
N LYS A 183 -14.78 -1.96 -9.89
CA LYS A 183 -14.12 -3.27 -10.04
C LYS A 183 -12.94 -3.39 -9.07
N ARG A 184 -12.55 -4.63 -8.78
CA ARG A 184 -11.35 -4.91 -8.00
C ARG A 184 -10.10 -4.54 -8.80
N MET A 185 -9.24 -3.68 -8.24
CA MET A 185 -8.01 -3.23 -8.88
C MET A 185 -6.81 -4.01 -8.32
N PRO A 186 -5.75 -4.23 -9.13
CA PRO A 186 -4.48 -4.72 -8.61
C PRO A 186 -3.92 -3.74 -7.56
N VAL A 187 -3.43 -4.27 -6.44
CA VAL A 187 -2.79 -3.47 -5.38
C VAL A 187 -1.30 -3.80 -5.35
N PHE A 188 -0.47 -2.77 -5.42
CA PHE A 188 0.98 -2.85 -5.29
C PHE A 188 1.42 -2.07 -4.06
N LEU A 189 2.33 -2.65 -3.30
CA LEU A 189 2.97 -2.01 -2.16
C LEU A 189 4.41 -1.66 -2.54
N THR A 190 4.86 -0.47 -2.16
CA THR A 190 6.23 -0.03 -2.42
C THR A 190 6.73 0.89 -1.32
N GLY A 191 8.04 1.01 -1.20
CA GLY A 191 8.66 1.97 -0.30
C GLY A 191 10.18 1.91 -0.41
N HIS A 192 10.83 2.96 0.07
CA HIS A 192 12.29 3.05 0.13
C HIS A 192 12.77 2.91 1.59
N SER A 193 13.89 2.20 1.80
CA SER A 193 14.47 1.98 3.13
C SER A 193 13.45 1.36 4.10
N LEU A 194 13.24 1.94 5.29
CA LEU A 194 12.19 1.56 6.25
C LEU A 194 10.80 1.40 5.61
N GLY A 195 10.46 2.25 4.63
CA GLY A 195 9.18 2.18 3.91
C GLY A 195 9.05 0.89 3.09
N GLY A 196 10.17 0.36 2.59
CA GLY A 196 10.21 -0.95 1.93
C GLY A 196 10.05 -2.12 2.90
N GLY A 197 10.30 -1.90 4.20
CA GLY A 197 9.96 -2.89 5.24
C GLY A 197 8.49 -2.87 5.64
N TYR A 198 7.81 -1.72 5.53
CA TYR A 198 6.37 -1.62 5.76
C TYR A 198 5.54 -2.22 4.61
N ALA A 199 6.03 -2.08 3.37
CA ALA A 199 5.43 -2.65 2.16
C ALA A 199 5.54 -4.19 2.13
#